data_AF-D6AML4-F1
#
_entry.id   AF-D6AML4-F1
#
_cell.length_a   1.000
_cell.length_b   1.000
_cell.length_c   1.000
_cell.angle_alpha   90.00
_cell.angle_beta   90.00
_cell.angle_gamma   90.00
#
_symmetry.space_group_name_H-M   'P 1'
#
loop_
_entity.id
_entity.type
_entity.pdbx_description
1 polymer ?
#
loop_
_entity_poly.entity_id
_entity_poly.type
_entity_poly.pdbx_seq_one_letter_code
_entity_poly.pdbx_strand_id
1 'polypeptide(L)'
;MRTVTPNTRGPGSALVAGPGPRRFPAGYPCPMYFTDRGIEELEKRRGEEEVTFEWLAEQLRTFVDLNPDFEVPVERLATWLARLDDEDDEDA
;
A
#
# COMPACT_ATOMS: atom_id res chain seq x y z
N MET A 1 10.02 -60.97 -36.07
CA MET A 1 9.50 -59.78 -35.37
C MET A 1 9.97 -59.82 -33.92
N ARG A 2 10.96 -59.00 -33.56
CA ARG A 2 11.61 -58.98 -32.24
C ARG A 2 11.20 -57.70 -31.48
N THR A 3 10.89 -57.89 -30.21
CA THR A 3 10.99 -56.98 -29.05
C THR A 3 10.14 -55.69 -29.04
N VAL A 4 9.05 -55.75 -28.25
CA VAL A 4 8.46 -54.61 -27.55
C VAL A 4 9.08 -54.55 -26.14
N THR A 5 9.65 -53.41 -25.79
CA THR A 5 9.93 -52.99 -24.41
C THR A 5 9.85 -51.44 -24.34
N PRO A 6 9.68 -50.83 -23.15
CA PRO A 6 8.52 -49.99 -22.87
C PRO A 6 8.92 -48.52 -22.68
N ASN A 7 7.94 -47.62 -22.62
CA ASN A 7 8.20 -46.34 -21.96
C ASN A 7 7.00 -45.91 -21.11
N THR A 8 7.20 -46.03 -19.79
CA THR A 8 6.43 -45.41 -18.72
C THR A 8 7.14 -44.12 -18.28
N ARG A 9 6.52 -42.95 -18.44
CA ARG A 9 6.67 -41.78 -17.54
C ARG A 9 5.62 -40.71 -17.87
N GLY A 10 4.74 -40.37 -16.92
CA GLY A 10 3.94 -39.13 -16.94
C GLY A 10 4.80 -37.94 -16.47
N PRO A 11 4.23 -36.87 -15.87
CA PRO A 11 2.90 -36.28 -16.02
C PRO A 11 2.97 -34.78 -16.43
N GLY A 12 1.82 -34.17 -16.72
CA GLY A 12 1.50 -32.76 -16.43
C GLY A 12 2.45 -31.64 -16.91
N SER A 13 2.00 -30.88 -17.90
CA SER A 13 2.27 -29.43 -17.98
C SER A 13 1.18 -28.77 -18.80
N ALA A 14 0.08 -28.41 -18.11
CA ALA A 14 -0.84 -27.41 -18.59
C ALA A 14 -0.09 -26.07 -18.57
N LEU A 15 0.25 -25.57 -19.76
CA LEU A 15 0.80 -24.24 -19.93
C LEU A 15 -0.30 -23.24 -19.53
N VAL A 16 -0.25 -22.76 -18.28
CA VAL A 16 -1.08 -21.65 -17.83
C VAL A 16 -0.64 -20.43 -18.63
N ALA A 17 -1.53 -19.91 -19.46
CA ALA A 17 -1.34 -18.64 -20.15
C ALA A 17 -1.30 -17.55 -19.06
N GLY A 18 -0.15 -16.90 -18.90
CA GLY A 18 -0.01 -15.76 -17.99
C GLY A 18 -0.96 -14.63 -18.38
N PRO A 19 -1.40 -13.80 -17.41
CA PRO A 19 -2.28 -12.68 -17.72
C PRO A 19 -1.48 -11.67 -18.54
N GLY A 20 -1.95 -11.37 -19.74
CA GLY A 20 -1.38 -10.31 -20.58
C GLY A 20 -1.36 -8.96 -19.86
N PRO A 21 -0.55 -7.99 -20.33
CA PRO A 21 -0.45 -6.68 -19.72
C PRO A 21 -1.84 -6.03 -19.70
N ARG A 22 -2.32 -5.66 -18.50
CA ARG A 22 -3.62 -5.00 -18.33
C ARG A 22 -3.57 -3.63 -19.00
N ARG A 23 -4.10 -3.54 -20.21
CA ARG A 23 -4.35 -2.27 -20.88
C ARG A 23 -5.59 -1.64 -20.24
N PHE A 24 -5.36 -0.72 -19.32
CA PHE A 24 -6.44 0.10 -18.76
C PHE A 24 -7.05 0.96 -19.88
N PRO A 25 -8.38 0.98 -20.06
CA PRO A 25 -9.02 1.80 -21.07
C PRO A 25 -8.88 3.29 -20.70
N ALA A 26 -8.49 4.10 -21.68
CA ALA A 26 -8.46 5.55 -21.57
C ALA A 26 -9.89 6.06 -21.30
N GLY A 27 -10.16 6.51 -20.07
CA GLY A 27 -11.45 7.10 -19.72
C GLY A 27 -11.98 6.87 -18.31
N TYR A 28 -11.26 6.20 -17.41
CA TYR A 28 -11.65 6.20 -15.99
C TYR A 28 -11.04 7.42 -15.29
N PRO A 29 -11.84 8.35 -14.71
CA PRO A 29 -11.30 9.25 -13.71
C PRO A 29 -10.81 8.39 -12.56
N CYS A 30 -9.49 8.35 -12.38
CA CYS A 30 -8.86 7.70 -11.25
C CYS A 30 -9.59 8.14 -9.96
N PRO A 31 -9.82 7.24 -8.99
CA PRO A 31 -10.42 7.61 -7.70
C PRO A 31 -9.52 8.55 -6.87
N MET A 32 -8.31 8.84 -7.37
CA MET A 32 -7.45 9.93 -6.92
C MET A 32 -8.04 11.28 -7.30
N TYR A 33 -8.90 11.86 -6.46
CA TYR A 33 -8.99 13.32 -6.35
C TYR A 33 -9.32 13.83 -4.92
N PHE A 34 -9.41 12.96 -3.91
CA PHE A 34 -9.65 13.41 -2.53
C PHE A 34 -8.40 13.37 -1.64
N THR A 35 -7.53 12.38 -1.81
CA THR A 35 -6.32 12.20 -0.98
C THR A 35 -5.18 13.13 -1.36
N ASP A 36 -4.93 13.35 -2.65
CA ASP A 36 -3.73 14.11 -3.06
C ASP A 36 -3.89 15.62 -2.83
N ARG A 37 -5.07 16.18 -3.14
CA ARG A 37 -5.32 17.63 -2.99
C ARG A 37 -5.21 18.10 -1.54
N GLY A 38 -5.62 17.27 -0.57
CA GLY A 38 -5.56 17.62 0.84
C GLY A 38 -4.13 17.66 1.38
N ILE A 39 -3.30 16.69 0.97
CA ILE A 39 -1.89 16.59 1.37
C ILE A 39 -1.07 17.70 0.67
N GLU A 40 -1.30 17.94 -0.62
CA GLU A 40 -0.66 19.03 -1.37
C GLU A 40 -0.97 20.42 -0.77
N GLU A 41 -2.22 20.67 -0.34
CA GLU A 41 -2.57 21.94 0.29
C GLU A 41 -2.02 22.06 1.72
N LEU A 42 -1.86 20.94 2.45
CA LEU A 42 -1.19 20.92 3.75
C LEU A 42 0.29 21.28 3.59
N GLU A 43 0.98 20.63 2.64
CA GLU A 43 2.38 20.90 2.30
C GLU A 43 2.57 22.35 1.84
N LYS A 44 1.67 22.86 0.99
CA LYS A 44 1.77 24.24 0.49
C LYS A 44 1.56 25.31 1.57
N ARG A 45 0.75 25.02 2.59
CA ARG A 45 0.40 25.99 3.64
C ARG A 45 1.24 25.86 4.91
N ARG A 46 1.75 24.66 5.20
CA ARG A 46 2.48 24.33 6.43
C ARG A 46 3.73 23.46 6.20
N GLY A 47 4.16 23.25 4.96
CA GLY A 47 5.34 22.42 4.65
C GLY A 47 6.68 23.03 5.10
N GLU A 48 6.73 24.33 5.38
CA GLU A 48 7.89 24.97 6.02
C GLU A 48 7.80 24.95 7.57
N GLU A 49 6.71 24.43 8.14
CA GLU A 49 6.48 24.36 9.59
C GLU A 49 6.97 23.00 10.12
N GLU A 50 8.06 23.01 10.89
CA GLU A 50 8.55 21.81 11.57
C GLU A 50 7.71 21.55 12.82
N VAL A 51 6.94 20.45 12.82
CA VAL A 51 6.11 20.03 13.94
C VAL A 51 6.64 18.74 14.55
N THR A 52 6.45 18.56 15.86
CA THR A 52 6.84 17.31 16.53
C THR A 52 5.81 16.21 16.26
N PHE A 53 6.25 14.94 16.26
CA PHE A 53 5.33 13.80 16.17
C PHE A 53 4.34 13.73 17.34
N GLU A 54 4.72 14.26 18.51
CA GLU A 54 3.84 14.43 19.65
C GLU A 54 2.64 15.33 19.31
N TRP A 55 2.90 16.49 18.70
CA TRP A 55 1.85 17.40 18.25
C TRP A 55 0.96 16.76 17.18
N LEU A 56 1.54 16.04 16.21
CA LEU A 56 0.75 15.32 15.20
C LEU A 56 -0.18 14.27 15.83
N ALA A 57 0.30 13.52 16.83
CA ALA A 57 -0.49 12.53 17.53
C ALA A 57 -1.69 13.14 18.29
N GLU A 58 -1.51 14.32 18.89
CA GLU A 58 -2.61 15.07 19.52
C GLU A 58 -3.68 15.49 18.50
N GLN A 59 -3.25 15.94 17.33
CA GLN A 59 -4.17 16.31 16.25
C GLN A 59 -4.94 15.11 15.68
N LEU A 60 -4.29 13.94 15.55
CA LEU A 60 -4.95 12.70 15.12
C LEU A 60 -6.00 12.21 16.12
N ARG A 61 -5.73 12.32 17.43
CA ARG A 61 -6.72 12.00 18.48
C ARG A 61 -7.96 12.89 18.37
N THR A 62 -7.75 14.20 18.25
CA THR A 62 -8.83 15.17 18.06
C THR A 62 -9.65 14.87 16.81
N PHE A 63 -9.01 14.41 15.74
CA PHE A 63 -9.68 14.02 14.50
C PHE A 63 -10.57 12.78 14.68
N VAL A 64 -10.09 11.76 15.39
CA VAL A 64 -10.86 10.53 15.70
C VAL A 64 -12.04 10.85 16.62
N ASP A 65 -11.85 11.72 17.62
CA ASP A 65 -12.91 12.15 18.53
C ASP A 65 -14.09 12.81 17.77
N LEU A 66 -13.79 13.55 16.71
CA LEU A 66 -14.79 14.21 15.86
C LEU A 66 -15.34 13.29 14.76
N ASN A 67 -14.62 12.23 14.38
CA ASN A 67 -14.97 11.32 13.30
C ASN A 67 -14.66 9.86 13.68
N PRO A 68 -15.52 9.22 14.49
CA PRO A 68 -15.28 7.86 14.99
C PRO A 68 -15.15 6.82 13.88
N ASP A 69 -15.76 7.05 12.71
CA ASP A 69 -15.67 6.15 11.54
C ASP A 69 -14.23 5.97 11.02
N PHE A 70 -13.30 6.84 11.40
CA PHE A 70 -11.89 6.80 10.97
C PHE A 70 -10.92 6.30 12.04
N GLU A 71 -11.41 5.80 13.18
CA GLU A 71 -10.58 5.22 14.25
C GLU A 71 -9.63 4.13 13.72
N VAL A 72 -10.18 3.11 13.06
CA VAL A 72 -9.40 1.95 12.58
C VAL A 72 -8.31 2.35 11.56
N PRO A 73 -8.58 3.19 10.54
CA PRO A 73 -7.53 3.73 9.68
C PRO A 73 -6.44 4.51 10.42
N VAL A 74 -6.82 5.35 11.39
CA VAL A 74 -5.88 6.20 12.13
C VAL A 74 -4.98 5.36 13.05
N GLU A 75 -5.53 4.34 13.71
CA GLU A 75 -4.73 3.39 14.51
C GLU A 75 -3.67 2.66 13.67
N ARG A 76 -4.03 2.24 12.45
CA ARG A 76 -3.10 1.59 11.52
C ARG A 76 -2.01 2.55 11.03
N LEU A 77 -2.37 3.80 10.73
CA LEU A 77 -1.41 4.83 10.36
C LEU A 77 -0.42 5.10 11.51
N ALA A 78 -0.92 5.23 12.75
CA ALA A 78 -0.06 5.44 13.91
C ALA A 78 0.90 4.27 14.14
N THR A 79 0.41 3.04 13.99
CA THR A 79 1.26 1.83 14.08
C THR A 79 2.33 1.80 12.99
N TRP A 80 2.00 2.25 11.79
CA TRP A 80 2.96 2.33 10.68
C TRP A 80 4.02 3.41 10.93
N LEU A 81 3.63 4.60 11.38
CA LEU A 81 4.56 5.69 11.73
C LEU A 81 5.53 5.28 12.84
N ALA A 82 5.05 4.59 13.87
CA ALA A 82 5.89 4.13 14.98
C ALA A 82 6.98 3.13 14.57
N ARG A 83 6.80 2.40 13.46
CA ARG A 83 7.85 1.51 12.92
C ARG A 83 8.96 2.24 12.20
N LEU A 84 8.64 3.39 11.59
CA LEU A 84 9.62 4.16 10.83
C LEU A 84 10.67 4.82 11.74
N ASP A 85 10.29 5.17 12.97
CA ASP A 85 11.19 5.71 14.00
C ASP A 85 12.23 4.66 14.46
N ASP A 86 11.84 3.38 14.52
CA ASP A 86 12.73 2.28 14.92
C ASP A 86 13.67 1.82 13.77
N GLU A 87 13.29 2.00 12.50
CA GLU A 87 14.07 1.53 11.33
C GLU A 87 15.24 2.48 10.95
N ASP A 88 15.24 3.75 11.38
CA ASP A 88 16.35 4.68 11.15
C ASP A 88 17.58 4.43 12.06
N ASP A 89 17.48 3.50 13.03
CA ASP A 89 18.55 3.13 13.97
C ASP A 89 19.32 1.83 13.58
N GLU A 90 18.93 1.09 12.52
CA GLU A 90 19.53 -0.22 12.17
C GLU A 90 20.49 -0.22 10.94
N ASP A 91 20.73 0.92 10.29
CA ASP A 91 21.69 1.06 9.18
C ASP A 91 22.76 2.15 9.48
N ALA A 92 23.59 1.96 10.52
CA ALA A 92 24.79 2.76 10.81
C ALA A 92 26.05 1.91 11.08
#